data_AF-A0A165XR24-F1
#
_entry.id   AF-A0A165XR24-F1
#
_cell.length_a   1.000
_cell.length_b   1.000
_cell.length_c   1.000
_cell.angle_alpha   90.00
_cell.angle_beta   90.00
_cell.angle_gamma   90.00
#
_symmetry.space_group_name_H-M   'P 1'
#
loop_
_entity.id
_entity.type
_entity.pdbx_description
1 polymer ?
#
loop_
_entity_poly.entity_id
_entity_poly.type
_entity_poly.pdbx_seq_one_letter_code
_entity_poly.pdbx_strand_id
1 'polypeptide(L)'
;MERSSQDRFRASVESALMCRVQDIGSDLEVARAQEKPKSTVLDQTSEDIVYLSSLVTDYTRHLNRLRSPLLRLPPEILPTVLNVVVSDTRPHLRGWIHLGHVCNVLRSVLLGMHALWADVVCDVQYAHVQKELLVRAGSCPILISLPHNPAPQHIVKALGLLNRAHSFGILSVPREKMDTIVEALGQGPFQSLERLSLCLSDTAISYKGHSPLVAPKLRALHLQNMILPIKSSTLTSLSLCLRYVHIPMQGARAFVGMLRRCAQLEDLKLDGWIPDCAVLQHEQQYESVVSLPRLVRITMRHGCTRILQFWSLLSIPTSTSVDLQFTDDPSNLQGLLEKSRTLRAFIWTG
;
A
#
# COMPACT_ATOMS: atom_id res chain seq x y z
N MET A 1 -20.43 50.66 -9.97
CA MET A 1 -21.69 49.95 -10.30
C MET A 1 -21.97 48.76 -9.40
N GLU A 2 -20.98 47.93 -9.02
CA GLU A 2 -21.22 46.69 -8.23
C GLU A 2 -21.86 46.88 -6.84
N ARG A 3 -21.50 47.92 -6.07
CA ARG A 3 -22.10 48.16 -4.74
C ARG A 3 -23.62 48.34 -4.80
N SER A 4 -24.12 49.05 -5.82
CA SER A 4 -25.56 49.27 -6.00
C SER A 4 -26.33 47.98 -6.28
N SER A 5 -25.70 46.94 -6.86
CA SER A 5 -26.35 45.65 -7.10
C SER A 5 -26.45 44.83 -5.82
N GLN A 6 -25.40 44.83 -5.00
CA GLN A 6 -25.39 44.12 -3.71
C GLN A 6 -26.40 44.69 -2.72
N ASP A 7 -26.48 46.02 -2.62
CA ASP A 7 -27.43 46.68 -1.72
C ASP A 7 -28.89 46.38 -2.11
N ARG A 8 -29.19 46.34 -3.42
CA ARG A 8 -30.52 45.98 -3.93
C ARG A 8 -30.89 44.54 -3.61
N PHE A 9 -29.98 43.59 -3.81
CA PHE A 9 -30.23 42.19 -3.49
C PHE A 9 -30.50 42.00 -1.98
N ARG A 10 -29.67 42.62 -1.14
CA ARG A 10 -29.83 42.56 0.32
C ARG A 10 -31.18 43.14 0.77
N ALA A 11 -31.52 44.34 0.29
CA ALA A 11 -32.80 44.97 0.61
C ALA A 11 -34.01 44.11 0.17
N SER A 12 -33.91 43.45 -0.99
CA SER A 12 -34.96 42.55 -1.48
C SER A 12 -35.13 41.32 -0.60
N VAL A 13 -34.04 40.68 -0.17
CA VAL A 13 -34.09 39.49 0.70
C VAL A 13 -34.62 39.86 2.09
N GLU A 14 -34.14 40.97 2.66
CA GLU A 14 -34.61 41.48 3.96
C GLU A 14 -36.10 41.81 3.90
N SER A 15 -36.56 42.51 2.86
CA SER A 15 -37.98 42.83 2.67
C SER A 15 -38.85 41.57 2.56
N ALA A 16 -38.43 40.57 1.78
CA ALA A 16 -39.19 39.33 1.61
C ALA A 16 -39.31 38.53 2.92
N LEU A 17 -38.22 38.45 3.69
CA LEU A 17 -38.23 37.78 5.00
C LEU A 17 -39.12 38.51 6.01
N MET A 18 -39.08 39.84 6.02
CA MET A 18 -39.93 40.65 6.91
C MET A 18 -41.41 40.48 6.57
N CYS A 19 -41.78 40.47 5.28
CA CYS A 19 -43.15 40.18 4.86
C CYS A 19 -43.58 38.78 5.33
N ARG A 20 -42.74 37.77 5.14
CA ARG A 20 -43.07 36.39 5.56
C ARG A 20 -43.27 36.27 7.07
N VAL A 21 -42.45 36.96 7.87
CA VAL A 21 -42.62 36.98 9.34
C VAL A 21 -43.95 37.63 9.74
N GLN A 22 -44.37 38.69 9.05
CA GLN A 22 -45.65 39.34 9.28
C GLN A 22 -46.83 38.44 8.88
N ASP A 23 -46.70 37.69 7.78
CA ASP A 23 -47.70 36.73 7.33
C ASP A 23 -47.89 35.61 8.38
N ILE A 24 -46.79 35.05 8.90
CA ILE A 24 -46.85 34.03 9.98
C ILE A 24 -47.56 34.57 11.23
N GLY A 25 -47.29 35.82 11.60
CA GLY A 25 -47.97 36.47 12.73
C GLY A 25 -49.48 36.61 12.48
N SER A 26 -49.85 36.97 11.26
CA SER A 26 -51.25 37.11 10.84
C SER A 26 -51.97 35.74 10.83
N ASP A 27 -51.32 34.71 10.30
CA ASP A 27 -51.83 33.34 10.26
C ASP A 27 -52.05 32.76 11.67
N LEU A 28 -51.18 33.09 12.63
CA LEU A 28 -51.34 32.68 14.02
C LEU A 28 -52.54 33.33 14.70
N GLU A 29 -52.78 34.63 14.47
CA GLU A 29 -53.96 35.31 15.02
C GLU A 29 -55.25 34.80 14.36
N VAL A 30 -55.24 34.52 13.06
CA VAL A 30 -56.38 33.90 12.36
C VAL A 30 -56.64 32.48 12.89
N ALA A 31 -55.60 31.67 13.07
CA ALA A 31 -55.75 30.32 13.62
C ALA A 31 -56.30 30.34 15.05
N ARG A 32 -55.88 31.31 15.88
CA ARG A 32 -56.42 31.54 17.23
C ARG A 32 -57.89 31.91 17.20
N ALA A 33 -58.31 32.78 16.27
CA ALA A 33 -59.71 33.18 16.13
C ALA A 33 -60.62 32.05 15.62
N GLN A 34 -60.09 31.12 14.84
CA GLN A 34 -60.83 30.02 14.22
C GLN A 34 -60.81 28.70 15.00
N GLU A 35 -60.23 28.67 16.21
CA GLU A 35 -59.97 27.44 16.98
C GLU A 35 -59.23 26.35 16.15
N LYS A 36 -58.50 26.75 15.10
CA LYS A 36 -57.73 25.81 14.28
C LYS A 36 -56.55 25.26 15.09
N PRO A 37 -56.14 24.00 14.85
CA PRO A 37 -54.97 23.45 15.49
C PRO A 37 -53.74 24.29 15.16
N LYS A 38 -53.05 24.80 16.19
CA LYS A 38 -51.79 25.57 16.03
C LYS A 38 -50.67 24.78 15.34
N SER A 39 -50.82 23.46 15.23
CA SER A 39 -49.84 22.58 14.59
C SER A 39 -49.58 22.96 13.13
N THR A 40 -50.61 23.33 12.36
CA THR A 40 -50.43 23.60 10.91
C THR A 40 -49.50 24.79 10.64
N VAL A 41 -49.63 25.88 11.41
CA VAL A 41 -48.77 27.07 11.23
C VAL A 41 -47.32 26.79 11.70
N LEU A 42 -47.16 25.99 12.75
CA LEU A 42 -45.84 25.55 13.23
C LEU A 42 -45.14 24.63 12.22
N ASP A 43 -45.87 23.71 11.60
CA ASP A 43 -45.35 22.82 10.57
C ASP A 43 -44.87 23.63 9.36
N GLN A 44 -45.66 24.60 8.90
CA GLN A 44 -45.28 25.45 7.78
C GLN A 44 -44.07 26.36 8.10
N THR A 45 -43.99 26.88 9.33
CA THR A 45 -42.83 27.64 9.78
C THR A 45 -41.57 26.76 9.82
N SER A 46 -41.71 25.51 10.24
CA SER A 46 -40.63 24.52 10.23
C SER A 46 -40.14 24.24 8.81
N GLU A 47 -41.05 24.07 7.85
CA GLU A 47 -40.73 23.89 6.42
C GLU A 47 -39.98 25.11 5.85
N ASP A 48 -40.42 26.33 6.16
CA ASP A 48 -39.76 27.56 5.72
C ASP A 48 -38.32 27.66 6.29
N ILE A 49 -38.12 27.31 7.56
CA ILE A 49 -36.78 27.29 8.19
C ILE A 49 -35.86 26.30 7.48
N VAL A 50 -36.37 25.10 7.17
CA VAL A 50 -35.61 24.08 6.42
C VAL A 50 -35.26 24.58 5.01
N TYR A 51 -36.23 25.20 4.32
CA TYR A 51 -36.02 25.76 2.98
C TYR A 51 -34.96 26.88 2.99
N LEU A 52 -35.09 27.87 3.86
CA LEU A 52 -34.12 28.97 3.97
C LEU A 52 -32.72 28.48 4.33
N SER A 53 -32.62 27.49 5.23
CA SER A 53 -31.34 26.86 5.58
C SER A 53 -30.69 26.17 4.38
N SER A 54 -31.48 25.55 3.51
CA SER A 54 -30.99 24.96 2.26
C SER A 54 -30.46 26.01 1.29
N LEU A 55 -31.17 27.15 1.14
CA LEU A 55 -30.78 28.25 0.26
C LEU A 55 -29.46 28.90 0.70
N VAL A 56 -29.31 29.16 2.01
CA VAL A 56 -28.06 29.70 2.59
C VAL A 56 -26.90 28.73 2.34
N THR A 57 -27.15 27.43 2.45
CA THR A 57 -26.13 26.40 2.19
C THR A 57 -25.70 26.41 0.73
N ASP A 58 -26.63 26.50 -0.22
CA ASP A 58 -26.32 26.53 -1.66
C ASP A 58 -25.61 27.81 -2.08
N TYR A 59 -26.04 28.96 -1.55
CA TYR A 59 -25.34 30.23 -1.76
C TYR A 59 -23.91 30.19 -1.22
N THR A 60 -23.71 29.64 -0.02
CA THR A 60 -22.39 29.45 0.59
C THR A 60 -21.51 28.52 -0.25
N ARG A 61 -22.07 27.41 -0.77
CA ARG A 61 -21.35 26.51 -1.69
C ARG A 61 -20.93 27.23 -2.96
N HIS A 62 -21.80 28.04 -3.54
CA HIS A 62 -21.51 28.81 -4.75
C HIS A 62 -20.39 29.84 -4.50
N LEU A 63 -20.47 30.61 -3.42
CA LEU A 63 -19.42 31.55 -3.04
C LEU A 63 -18.08 30.86 -2.78
N ASN A 64 -18.08 29.72 -2.11
CA ASN A 64 -16.87 28.94 -1.87
C ASN A 64 -16.24 28.46 -3.19
N ARG A 65 -17.06 28.04 -4.17
CA ARG A 65 -16.57 27.69 -5.51
C ARG A 65 -15.93 28.89 -6.21
N LEU A 66 -16.51 30.08 -6.11
CA LEU A 66 -15.93 31.28 -6.74
C LEU A 66 -14.63 31.72 -6.05
N ARG A 67 -14.57 31.65 -4.72
CA ARG A 67 -13.43 32.14 -3.92
C ARG A 67 -12.25 31.17 -3.87
N SER A 68 -12.51 29.87 -3.88
CA SER A 68 -11.46 28.86 -3.78
C SER A 68 -10.91 28.49 -5.16
N PRO A 69 -9.62 28.76 -5.48
CA PRO A 69 -9.02 28.29 -6.72
C PRO A 69 -9.10 26.78 -6.88
N LEU A 70 -9.00 26.03 -5.78
CA LEU A 70 -9.10 24.57 -5.77
C LEU A 70 -10.48 24.10 -6.26
N LEU A 71 -11.56 24.74 -5.81
CA LEU A 71 -12.92 24.35 -6.19
C LEU A 71 -13.32 24.82 -7.60
N ARG A 72 -12.50 25.64 -8.25
CA ARG A 72 -12.65 26.02 -9.67
C ARG A 72 -11.97 25.05 -10.62
N LEU A 73 -11.16 24.11 -10.10
CA LEU A 73 -10.53 23.10 -10.93
C LEU A 73 -11.59 22.15 -11.52
N PRO A 74 -11.33 21.61 -12.73
CA PRO A 74 -12.14 20.52 -13.26
C PRO A 74 -12.20 19.35 -12.27
N PRO A 75 -13.35 18.66 -12.15
CA PRO A 75 -13.53 17.59 -11.17
C PRO A 75 -12.53 16.43 -11.33
N GLU A 76 -11.95 16.25 -12.52
CA GLU A 76 -10.94 15.23 -12.82
C GLU A 76 -9.58 15.53 -12.18
N ILE A 77 -9.27 16.82 -11.94
CA ILE A 77 -7.99 17.25 -11.37
C ILE A 77 -7.99 17.11 -9.84
N LEU A 78 -9.16 17.24 -9.20
CA LEU A 78 -9.31 17.14 -7.75
C LEU A 78 -8.80 15.80 -7.17
N PRO A 79 -9.15 14.62 -7.72
CA PRO A 79 -8.57 13.35 -7.29
C PRO A 79 -7.04 13.34 -7.36
N THR A 80 -6.44 13.91 -8.40
CA THR A 80 -4.98 13.94 -8.56
C THR A 80 -4.33 14.79 -7.49
N VAL A 81 -4.86 15.99 -7.23
CA VAL A 81 -4.37 16.88 -6.16
C VAL A 81 -4.52 16.19 -4.81
N LEU A 82 -5.70 15.62 -4.51
CA LEU A 82 -5.93 14.91 -3.26
C LEU A 82 -5.00 13.71 -3.12
N ASN A 83 -4.77 12.94 -4.18
CA ASN A 83 -3.86 11.79 -4.14
C ASN A 83 -2.42 12.21 -3.79
N VAL A 84 -1.97 13.38 -4.26
CA VAL A 84 -0.67 13.95 -3.87
C VAL A 84 -0.69 14.39 -2.40
N VAL A 85 -1.70 15.13 -1.97
CA VAL A 85 -1.82 15.63 -0.58
C VAL A 85 -1.90 14.50 0.44
N VAL A 86 -2.59 13.40 0.10
CA VAL A 86 -2.74 12.25 1.01
C VAL A 86 -1.58 11.28 0.94
N SER A 87 -0.62 11.45 0.03
CA SER A 87 0.44 10.45 -0.21
C SER A 87 1.18 10.04 1.08
N ASP A 88 1.57 11.00 1.91
CA ASP A 88 2.28 10.77 3.17
C ASP A 88 1.38 10.24 4.29
N THR A 89 0.08 10.53 4.22
CA THR A 89 -0.91 10.12 5.24
C THR A 89 -1.79 8.95 4.79
N ARG A 90 -1.54 8.40 3.61
CA ARG A 90 -2.37 7.38 2.95
C ARG A 90 -2.62 6.16 3.82
N PRO A 91 -1.65 5.63 4.59
CA PRO A 91 -1.89 4.51 5.49
C PRO A 91 -2.87 4.82 6.64
N HIS A 92 -3.10 6.10 6.95
CA HIS A 92 -3.86 6.53 8.12
C HIS A 92 -5.17 7.18 7.67
N LEU A 93 -6.30 6.46 7.77
CA LEU A 93 -7.64 6.97 7.43
C LEU A 93 -7.92 8.34 8.07
N ARG A 94 -7.55 8.53 9.35
CA ARG A 94 -7.72 9.80 10.07
C ARG A 94 -6.96 10.97 9.41
N GLY A 95 -5.82 10.71 8.79
CA GLY A 95 -4.99 11.75 8.17
C GLY A 95 -5.69 12.44 7.01
N TRP A 96 -6.45 11.69 6.20
CA TRP A 96 -7.07 12.22 4.99
C TRP A 96 -8.59 12.36 5.05
N ILE A 97 -9.29 11.66 5.95
CA ILE A 97 -10.75 11.81 6.10
C ILE A 97 -11.15 13.26 6.40
N HIS A 98 -10.27 14.01 7.10
CA HIS A 98 -10.51 15.41 7.43
C HIS A 98 -10.55 16.35 6.22
N LEU A 99 -9.93 15.98 5.10
CA LEU A 99 -10.04 16.73 3.85
C LEU A 99 -11.49 16.74 3.34
N GLY A 100 -12.24 15.68 3.61
CA GLY A 100 -13.67 15.58 3.32
C GLY A 100 -14.57 16.42 4.23
N HIS A 101 -14.03 17.03 5.30
CA HIS A 101 -14.79 17.96 6.15
C HIS A 101 -14.70 19.42 5.70
N VAL A 102 -13.76 19.74 4.80
CA VAL A 102 -13.58 21.12 4.31
C VAL A 102 -14.79 21.57 3.49
N CYS A 103 -15.27 20.75 2.56
CA CYS A 103 -16.49 21.03 1.80
C CYS A 103 -17.10 19.76 1.17
N ASN A 104 -18.35 19.86 0.72
CA ASN A 104 -19.06 18.74 0.11
C ASN A 104 -18.40 18.23 -1.19
N VAL A 105 -17.78 19.11 -1.97
CA VAL A 105 -17.10 18.70 -3.22
C VAL A 105 -15.91 17.81 -2.91
N LEU A 106 -15.03 18.22 -2.00
CA LEU A 106 -13.87 17.41 -1.60
C LEU A 106 -14.32 16.11 -0.93
N ARG A 107 -15.38 16.15 -0.12
CA ARG A 107 -15.98 14.94 0.45
C ARG A 107 -16.41 13.97 -0.64
N SER A 108 -17.18 14.43 -1.62
CA SER A 108 -17.69 13.60 -2.71
C SER A 108 -16.56 13.00 -3.54
N VAL A 109 -15.53 13.79 -3.89
CA VAL A 109 -14.36 13.30 -4.60
C VAL A 109 -13.63 12.23 -3.78
N LEU A 110 -13.33 12.51 -2.52
CA LEU A 110 -12.62 11.60 -1.62
C LEU A 110 -13.39 10.29 -1.39
N LEU A 111 -14.72 10.36 -1.25
CA LEU A 111 -15.58 9.17 -1.19
C LEU A 111 -15.54 8.35 -2.48
N GLY A 112 -15.37 8.98 -3.64
CA GLY A 112 -15.22 8.31 -4.94
C GLY A 112 -13.83 7.74 -5.22
N MET A 113 -12.81 8.05 -4.40
CA MET A 113 -11.44 7.56 -4.58
C MET A 113 -11.26 6.14 -4.02
N HIS A 114 -11.86 5.15 -4.69
CA HIS A 114 -11.88 3.73 -4.29
C HIS A 114 -10.50 3.17 -3.86
N ALA A 115 -9.42 3.58 -4.53
CA ALA A 115 -8.06 3.16 -4.19
C ALA A 115 -7.62 3.56 -2.77
N LEU A 116 -8.00 4.75 -2.28
CA LEU A 116 -7.65 5.18 -0.92
C LEU A 116 -8.30 4.29 0.14
N TRP A 117 -9.55 3.89 -0.08
CA TRP A 117 -10.26 2.97 0.80
C TRP A 117 -9.64 1.57 0.77
N ALA A 118 -9.25 1.11 -0.43
CA ALA A 118 -8.61 -0.18 -0.62
C ALA A 118 -7.24 -0.30 0.08
N ASP A 119 -6.57 0.82 0.37
CA ASP A 119 -5.28 0.78 1.05
C ASP A 119 -5.36 0.67 2.58
N VAL A 120 -6.47 1.11 3.16
CA VAL A 120 -6.65 1.14 4.63
C VAL A 120 -7.61 0.06 5.14
N VAL A 121 -8.27 -0.68 4.24
CA VAL A 121 -9.33 -1.64 4.58
C VAL A 121 -8.88 -2.80 5.47
N CYS A 122 -7.59 -3.14 5.43
CA CYS A 122 -7.00 -4.20 6.25
C CYS A 122 -6.28 -3.69 7.50
N ASP A 123 -6.34 -2.39 7.79
CA ASP A 123 -5.78 -1.83 9.03
C ASP A 123 -6.59 -2.30 10.24
N VAL A 124 -5.89 -2.83 11.23
CA VAL A 124 -6.46 -3.38 12.46
C VAL A 124 -7.17 -2.30 13.28
N GLN A 125 -6.74 -1.04 13.19
CA GLN A 125 -7.38 0.09 13.86
C GLN A 125 -8.81 0.34 13.35
N TYR A 126 -9.12 -0.06 12.11
CA TYR A 126 -10.41 0.14 11.47
C TYR A 126 -11.22 -1.15 11.33
N ALA A 127 -10.89 -2.19 12.10
CA ALA A 127 -11.57 -3.49 12.04
C ALA A 127 -13.11 -3.39 12.25
N HIS A 128 -13.58 -2.41 13.03
CA HIS A 128 -15.00 -2.18 13.32
C HIS A 128 -15.78 -1.55 12.14
N VAL A 129 -15.10 -0.86 11.22
CA VAL A 129 -15.69 -0.25 10.00
C VAL A 129 -15.24 -0.94 8.71
N GLN A 130 -14.50 -2.05 8.80
CA GLN A 130 -13.92 -2.76 7.65
C GLN A 130 -14.96 -3.07 6.55
N LYS A 131 -16.19 -3.44 6.92
CA LYS A 131 -17.26 -3.73 5.94
C LYS A 131 -17.58 -2.50 5.08
N GLU A 132 -17.71 -1.33 5.69
CA GLU A 132 -17.96 -0.07 4.98
C GLU A 132 -16.74 0.30 4.11
N LEU A 133 -15.53 0.13 4.63
CA LEU A 133 -14.29 0.38 3.86
C LEU A 133 -14.19 -0.55 2.65
N LEU A 134 -14.59 -1.82 2.76
CA LEU A 134 -14.65 -2.77 1.64
C LEU A 134 -15.67 -2.35 0.57
N VAL A 135 -16.85 -1.88 1.00
CA VAL A 135 -17.87 -1.35 0.07
C VAL A 135 -17.32 -0.15 -0.68
N ARG A 136 -16.66 0.78 0.01
CA ARG A 136 -16.05 1.97 -0.60
C ARG A 136 -14.82 1.65 -1.45
N ALA A 137 -14.09 0.58 -1.15
CA ALA A 137 -13.00 0.11 -2.00
C ALA A 137 -13.52 -0.45 -3.33
N GLY A 138 -14.80 -0.80 -3.45
CA GLY A 138 -15.40 -1.32 -4.67
C GLY A 138 -14.66 -2.57 -5.15
N SER A 139 -14.26 -2.58 -6.42
CA SER A 139 -13.43 -3.63 -7.03
C SER A 139 -11.93 -3.33 -7.04
N CYS A 140 -11.49 -2.22 -6.44
CA CYS A 140 -10.07 -1.85 -6.45
C CYS A 140 -9.20 -2.92 -5.77
N PRO A 141 -7.97 -3.12 -6.26
CA PRO A 141 -7.00 -4.00 -5.62
C PRO A 141 -6.63 -3.49 -4.22
N ILE A 142 -6.51 -4.42 -3.27
CA ILE A 142 -6.39 -4.10 -1.83
C ILE A 142 -4.92 -4.17 -1.38
N LEU A 143 -4.52 -3.26 -0.48
CA LEU A 143 -3.30 -3.40 0.31
C LEU A 143 -3.63 -4.18 1.59
N ILE A 144 -2.96 -5.30 1.79
CA ILE A 144 -3.06 -6.09 3.01
C ILE A 144 -1.75 -5.91 3.77
N SER A 145 -1.79 -5.19 4.88
CA SER A 145 -0.65 -5.03 5.80
C SER A 145 -1.08 -5.43 7.20
N LEU A 146 -0.50 -6.52 7.70
CA LEU A 146 -0.81 -7.05 9.02
C LEU A 146 0.32 -6.70 10.00
N PRO A 147 -0.02 -6.25 11.23
CA PRO A 147 0.98 -5.86 12.23
C PRO A 147 1.76 -7.06 12.76
N HIS A 148 2.70 -6.80 13.66
CA HIS A 148 3.43 -7.83 14.40
C HIS A 148 2.45 -8.76 15.15
N ASN A 149 2.60 -10.07 14.95
CA ASN A 149 1.80 -11.12 15.61
C ASN A 149 0.27 -10.86 15.61
N PRO A 150 -0.38 -10.79 14.44
CA PRO A 150 -1.81 -10.47 14.36
C PRO A 150 -2.66 -11.60 14.96
N ALA A 151 -3.84 -11.27 15.50
CA ALA A 151 -4.76 -12.29 16.00
C ALA A 151 -5.25 -13.21 14.84
N PRO A 152 -5.48 -14.51 15.07
CA PRO A 152 -5.83 -15.47 14.02
C PRO A 152 -7.01 -15.03 13.12
N GLN A 153 -8.04 -14.42 13.71
CA GLN A 153 -9.20 -13.88 13.00
C GLN A 153 -8.85 -12.81 11.95
N HIS A 154 -7.79 -12.01 12.18
CA HIS A 154 -7.34 -11.02 11.21
C HIS A 154 -6.61 -11.67 10.03
N ILE A 155 -5.85 -12.75 10.29
CA ILE A 155 -5.20 -13.54 9.24
C ILE A 155 -6.29 -14.17 8.35
N VAL A 156 -7.27 -14.85 8.93
CA VAL A 156 -8.36 -15.49 8.15
C VAL A 156 -9.09 -14.48 7.28
N LYS A 157 -9.45 -13.31 7.82
CA LYS A 157 -10.09 -12.22 7.05
C LYS A 157 -9.20 -11.71 5.93
N ALA A 158 -7.91 -11.50 6.20
CA ALA A 158 -6.95 -11.03 5.20
C ALA A 158 -6.76 -12.05 4.07
N LEU A 159 -6.64 -13.34 4.40
CA LEU A 159 -6.54 -14.42 3.42
C LEU A 159 -7.80 -14.52 2.55
N GLY A 160 -8.98 -14.26 3.10
CA GLY A 160 -10.23 -14.15 2.33
C GLY A 160 -10.24 -13.03 1.28
N LEU A 161 -9.35 -12.03 1.41
CA LEU A 161 -9.22 -10.91 0.47
C LEU A 161 -8.02 -11.06 -0.49
N LEU A 162 -7.26 -12.16 -0.39
CA LEU A 162 -5.98 -12.32 -1.06
C LEU A 162 -6.08 -12.29 -2.61
N ASN A 163 -7.17 -12.78 -3.19
CA ASN A 163 -7.42 -12.71 -4.63
C ASN A 163 -7.53 -11.27 -5.18
N ARG A 164 -7.90 -10.33 -4.31
CA ARG A 164 -7.97 -8.90 -4.64
C ARG A 164 -6.70 -8.15 -4.24
N ALA A 165 -5.79 -8.77 -3.50
CA ALA A 165 -4.62 -8.09 -2.99
C ALA A 165 -3.66 -7.74 -4.13
N HIS A 166 -3.21 -6.48 -4.18
CA HIS A 166 -2.07 -6.10 -5.00
C HIS A 166 -0.76 -6.10 -4.21
N SER A 167 -0.86 -5.98 -2.88
CA SER A 167 0.27 -6.02 -1.98
C SER A 167 -0.15 -6.74 -0.70
N PHE A 168 0.63 -7.74 -0.31
CA PHE A 168 0.43 -8.51 0.92
C PHE A 168 1.70 -8.45 1.77
N GLY A 169 1.58 -7.93 2.98
CA GLY A 169 2.66 -7.77 3.92
C GLY A 169 2.27 -8.26 5.30
N ILE A 170 3.12 -9.08 5.91
CA ILE A 170 2.98 -9.47 7.31
C ILE A 170 4.34 -9.48 8.00
N LEU A 171 4.38 -8.90 9.20
CA LEU A 171 5.61 -8.72 9.96
C LEU A 171 5.68 -9.69 11.14
N SER A 172 6.79 -10.43 11.23
CA SER A 172 7.20 -11.24 12.38
C SER A 172 6.08 -12.08 13.00
N VAL A 173 5.78 -13.17 12.30
CA VAL A 173 4.69 -14.11 12.64
C VAL A 173 5.28 -15.40 13.17
N PRO A 174 4.68 -16.02 14.21
CA PRO A 174 5.03 -17.38 14.63
C PRO A 174 4.83 -18.41 13.53
N ARG A 175 5.61 -19.49 13.55
CA ARG A 175 5.56 -20.58 12.56
C ARG A 175 4.13 -21.07 12.26
N GLU A 176 3.37 -21.39 13.29
CA GLU A 176 2.03 -22.00 13.15
C GLU A 176 1.09 -21.16 12.27
N LYS A 177 1.15 -19.83 12.42
CA LYS A 177 0.36 -18.89 11.63
C LYS A 177 0.93 -18.71 10.22
N MET A 178 2.26 -18.79 10.06
CA MET A 178 2.91 -18.72 8.75
C MET A 178 2.54 -19.93 7.89
N ASP A 179 2.43 -21.13 8.48
CA ASP A 179 2.04 -22.35 7.77
C ASP A 179 0.66 -22.17 7.10
N THR A 180 -0.32 -21.61 7.82
CA THR A 180 -1.64 -21.26 7.27
C THR A 180 -1.55 -20.25 6.11
N ILE A 181 -0.65 -19.27 6.20
CA ILE A 181 -0.47 -18.24 5.16
C ILE A 181 0.16 -18.86 3.91
N VAL A 182 1.19 -19.69 4.07
CA VAL A 182 1.88 -20.36 2.97
C VAL A 182 0.95 -21.35 2.28
N GLU A 183 0.13 -22.09 3.05
CA GLU A 183 -0.89 -22.97 2.50
C GLU A 183 -1.89 -22.18 1.64
N ALA A 184 -2.43 -21.06 2.16
CA ALA A 184 -3.35 -20.22 1.41
C ALA A 184 -2.71 -19.63 0.13
N LEU A 185 -1.43 -19.22 0.20
CA LEU A 185 -0.65 -18.77 -0.98
C LEU A 185 -0.41 -19.90 -2.00
N GLY A 186 -0.56 -21.17 -1.62
CA GLY A 186 -0.48 -22.31 -2.52
C GLY A 186 -1.77 -22.64 -3.27
N GLN A 187 -2.92 -22.10 -2.84
CA GLN A 187 -4.25 -22.53 -3.32
C GLN A 187 -4.71 -21.89 -4.63
N GLY A 188 -4.11 -20.81 -5.11
CA GLY A 188 -4.66 -20.11 -6.27
C GLY A 188 -3.72 -19.17 -7.01
N PRO A 189 -4.10 -18.79 -8.24
CA PRO A 189 -3.41 -17.75 -8.99
C PRO A 189 -3.81 -16.37 -8.46
N PHE A 190 -2.85 -15.61 -7.94
CA PHE A 190 -3.08 -14.24 -7.49
C PHE A 190 -2.84 -13.25 -8.62
N GLN A 191 -3.88 -12.99 -9.40
CA GLN A 191 -3.83 -12.19 -10.64
C GLN A 191 -3.46 -10.72 -10.42
N SER A 192 -3.69 -10.20 -9.22
CA SER A 192 -3.43 -8.80 -8.87
C SER A 192 -2.18 -8.60 -8.03
N LEU A 193 -1.59 -9.66 -7.47
CA LEU A 193 -0.52 -9.56 -6.48
C LEU A 193 0.80 -9.12 -7.13
N GLU A 194 1.24 -7.92 -6.78
CA GLU A 194 2.47 -7.31 -7.27
C GLU A 194 3.59 -7.31 -6.22
N ARG A 195 3.23 -7.22 -4.93
CA ARG A 195 4.20 -7.18 -3.82
C ARG A 195 3.85 -8.21 -2.76
N LEU A 196 4.83 -9.00 -2.34
CA LEU A 196 4.70 -9.95 -1.25
C LEU A 196 5.83 -9.75 -0.25
N SER A 197 5.49 -9.55 1.03
CA SER A 197 6.43 -9.39 2.12
C SER A 197 6.05 -10.31 3.28
N LEU A 198 6.84 -11.34 3.54
CA LEU A 198 6.61 -12.30 4.61
C LEU A 198 7.79 -12.30 5.58
N CYS A 199 7.51 -12.16 6.87
CA CYS A 199 8.53 -12.17 7.91
C CYS A 199 8.16 -13.15 9.02
N LEU A 200 8.99 -14.17 9.20
CA LEU A 200 8.86 -15.16 10.28
C LEU A 200 9.64 -14.71 11.52
N SER A 201 9.01 -14.76 12.71
CA SER A 201 9.63 -14.38 13.99
C SER A 201 10.66 -15.39 14.49
N ASP A 202 10.47 -16.65 14.13
CA ASP A 202 11.13 -17.81 14.72
C ASP A 202 12.39 -18.22 13.94
N THR A 203 12.94 -19.38 14.31
CA THR A 203 13.99 -20.05 13.53
C THR A 203 13.56 -20.23 12.09
N ALA A 204 14.53 -20.18 11.19
CA ALA A 204 14.27 -20.14 9.78
C ALA A 204 13.71 -21.49 9.24
N ILE A 205 12.65 -21.45 8.43
CA ILE A 205 11.97 -22.66 7.92
C ILE A 205 11.88 -22.68 6.38
N SER A 206 12.19 -23.84 5.80
CA SER A 206 11.99 -24.09 4.37
C SER A 206 10.68 -24.83 4.12
N TYR A 207 9.79 -24.23 3.34
CA TYR A 207 8.51 -24.80 2.94
C TYR A 207 8.64 -25.75 1.73
N LYS A 208 9.48 -26.79 1.85
CA LYS A 208 9.61 -27.82 0.80
C LYS A 208 8.29 -28.60 0.71
N GLY A 209 7.79 -28.83 -0.50
CA GLY A 209 6.56 -29.59 -0.74
C GLY A 209 5.29 -28.76 -0.93
N HIS A 210 5.35 -27.44 -0.72
CA HIS A 210 4.21 -26.58 -1.03
C HIS A 210 4.15 -26.28 -2.52
N SER A 211 2.93 -26.16 -3.04
CA SER A 211 2.70 -25.67 -4.40
C SER A 211 3.41 -24.32 -4.59
N PRO A 212 4.12 -24.12 -5.71
CA PRO A 212 4.80 -22.87 -5.95
C PRO A 212 3.80 -21.73 -6.08
N LEU A 213 4.13 -20.57 -5.51
CA LEU A 213 3.31 -19.37 -5.63
C LEU A 213 3.12 -19.00 -7.11
N VAL A 214 1.86 -18.92 -7.52
CA VAL A 214 1.45 -18.48 -8.86
C VAL A 214 0.91 -17.05 -8.76
N ALA A 215 1.77 -16.07 -8.99
CA ALA A 215 1.42 -14.65 -8.98
C ALA A 215 2.06 -13.99 -10.22
N PRO A 216 1.36 -13.98 -11.38
CA PRO A 216 1.96 -13.59 -12.66
C PRO A 216 2.40 -12.12 -12.71
N LYS A 217 1.84 -11.27 -11.85
CA LYS A 217 2.20 -9.84 -11.75
C LYS A 217 3.19 -9.55 -10.62
N LEU A 218 3.73 -10.56 -9.94
CA LEU A 218 4.61 -10.37 -8.78
C LEU A 218 5.93 -9.71 -9.18
N ARG A 219 6.11 -8.46 -8.76
CA ARG A 219 7.28 -7.61 -9.04
C ARG A 219 8.25 -7.50 -7.88
N ALA A 220 7.75 -7.51 -6.64
CA ALA A 220 8.58 -7.39 -5.45
C ALA A 220 8.31 -8.52 -4.47
N LEU A 221 9.38 -9.20 -4.02
CA LEU A 221 9.32 -10.26 -3.04
C LEU A 221 10.31 -9.98 -1.91
N HIS A 222 9.81 -9.89 -0.69
CA HIS A 222 10.61 -9.81 0.52
C HIS A 222 10.31 -11.00 1.43
N LEU A 223 11.32 -11.78 1.75
CA LEU A 223 11.21 -12.93 2.65
C LEU A 223 12.23 -12.79 3.78
N GLN A 224 11.76 -12.85 5.02
CA GLN A 224 12.62 -12.88 6.20
C GLN A 224 12.45 -14.19 6.94
N ASN A 225 13.58 -14.87 7.19
CA ASN A 225 13.67 -16.17 7.86
C ASN A 225 12.86 -17.30 7.18
N MET A 226 12.60 -17.20 5.87
CA MET A 226 11.83 -18.22 5.13
C MET A 226 12.17 -18.23 3.63
N ILE A 227 11.78 -19.31 2.95
CA ILE A 227 11.78 -19.40 1.48
C ILE A 227 10.43 -19.88 1.00
N LEU A 228 9.98 -19.27 -0.08
CA LEU A 228 8.80 -19.68 -0.80
C LEU A 228 9.20 -20.10 -2.22
N PRO A 229 8.82 -21.30 -2.70
CA PRO A 229 8.98 -21.64 -4.10
C PRO A 229 8.14 -20.69 -4.97
N ILE A 230 8.80 -19.94 -5.85
CA ILE A 230 8.13 -18.98 -6.73
C ILE A 230 8.30 -19.35 -8.21
N LYS A 231 7.22 -19.13 -8.97
CA LYS A 231 7.20 -19.14 -10.44
C LYS A 231 6.84 -17.72 -10.92
N SER A 232 7.81 -16.80 -10.88
CA SER A 232 7.64 -15.46 -11.44
C SER A 232 8.80 -15.12 -12.36
N SER A 233 8.45 -14.83 -13.63
CA SER A 233 9.35 -14.23 -14.61
C SER A 233 9.29 -12.70 -14.58
N THR A 234 8.34 -12.11 -13.84
CA THR A 234 8.10 -10.66 -13.75
C THR A 234 8.73 -10.01 -12.52
N LEU A 235 9.46 -10.79 -11.71
CA LEU A 235 10.08 -10.32 -10.49
C LEU A 235 11.23 -9.35 -10.79
N THR A 236 11.07 -8.11 -10.33
CA THR A 236 12.03 -7.01 -10.48
C THR A 236 12.82 -6.74 -9.20
N SER A 237 12.29 -7.08 -8.03
CA SER A 237 12.95 -6.90 -6.74
C SER A 237 12.82 -8.14 -5.87
N LEU A 238 13.95 -8.62 -5.36
CA LEU A 238 14.06 -9.78 -4.48
C LEU A 238 14.90 -9.41 -3.26
N SER A 239 14.30 -9.54 -2.08
CA SER A 239 14.98 -9.34 -0.82
C SER A 239 14.82 -10.56 0.08
N LEU A 240 15.94 -11.18 0.43
CA LEU A 240 16.00 -12.30 1.35
C LEU A 240 16.81 -11.89 2.58
N CYS A 241 16.24 -12.01 3.78
CA CYS A 241 16.91 -11.66 5.05
C CYS A 241 16.85 -12.82 6.06
N LEU A 242 17.98 -13.15 6.69
CA LEU A 242 18.12 -14.20 7.69
C LEU A 242 18.73 -13.58 8.95
N ARG A 243 17.96 -13.55 10.04
CA ARG A 243 18.40 -12.94 11.30
C ARG A 243 19.03 -13.92 12.27
N TYR A 244 18.75 -15.22 12.11
CA TYR A 244 19.20 -16.25 13.04
C TYR A 244 20.26 -17.15 12.39
N VAL A 245 21.33 -17.45 13.12
CA VAL A 245 22.60 -18.01 12.61
C VAL A 245 22.53 -19.52 12.31
N HIS A 246 21.35 -20.12 12.26
CA HIS A 246 21.23 -21.57 12.16
C HIS A 246 20.95 -22.03 10.73
N ILE A 247 22.02 -22.54 10.09
CA ILE A 247 22.09 -23.45 8.93
C ILE A 247 21.40 -22.93 7.64
N PRO A 248 22.03 -23.09 6.46
CA PRO A 248 21.38 -22.74 5.19
C PRO A 248 20.08 -23.56 4.99
N MET A 249 18.97 -22.85 4.85
CA MET A 249 17.62 -23.41 4.75
C MET A 249 17.35 -24.16 3.44
N GLN A 250 18.12 -23.84 2.39
CA GLN A 250 18.07 -24.52 1.10
C GLN A 250 19.48 -24.84 0.59
N GLY A 251 19.56 -25.92 -0.18
CA GLY A 251 20.76 -26.23 -0.93
C GLY A 251 21.00 -25.17 -2.01
N ALA A 252 22.27 -24.85 -2.25
CA ALA A 252 22.67 -23.81 -3.21
C ALA A 252 22.04 -24.01 -4.60
N ARG A 253 21.82 -25.26 -5.04
CA ARG A 253 21.16 -25.57 -6.31
C ARG A 253 19.75 -24.98 -6.42
N ALA A 254 18.92 -25.09 -5.38
CA ALA A 254 17.54 -24.59 -5.41
C ALA A 254 17.51 -23.05 -5.46
N PHE A 255 18.38 -22.42 -4.66
CA PHE A 255 18.55 -20.97 -4.63
C PHE A 255 19.02 -20.41 -5.98
N VAL A 256 20.10 -20.98 -6.53
CA VAL A 256 20.64 -20.60 -7.85
C VAL A 256 19.61 -20.83 -8.95
N GLY A 257 18.92 -21.98 -8.93
CA GLY A 257 17.85 -22.27 -9.87
C GLY A 257 16.68 -21.28 -9.79
N MET A 258 16.36 -20.77 -8.60
CA MET A 258 15.36 -19.70 -8.44
C MET A 258 15.83 -18.40 -9.08
N LEU A 259 17.06 -17.95 -8.79
CA LEU A 259 17.59 -16.70 -9.36
C LEU A 259 17.65 -16.73 -10.89
N ARG A 260 17.99 -17.88 -11.51
CA ARG A 260 17.98 -18.02 -12.99
C ARG A 260 16.63 -17.75 -13.63
N ARG A 261 15.52 -17.99 -12.91
CA ARG A 261 14.17 -17.71 -13.42
C ARG A 261 13.80 -16.24 -13.34
N CYS A 262 14.56 -15.45 -12.58
CA CYS A 262 14.32 -14.02 -12.36
C CYS A 262 15.15 -13.16 -13.32
N ALA A 263 15.03 -13.40 -14.64
CA ALA A 263 15.78 -12.65 -15.65
C ALA A 263 15.45 -11.14 -15.71
N GLN A 264 14.33 -10.73 -15.11
CA GLN A 264 13.87 -9.34 -15.00
C GLN A 264 14.31 -8.65 -13.71
N LEU A 265 15.16 -9.30 -12.90
CA LEU A 265 15.55 -8.78 -11.60
C LEU A 265 16.43 -7.53 -11.75
N GLU A 266 15.98 -6.43 -11.15
CA GLU A 266 16.65 -5.13 -11.12
C GLU A 266 17.31 -4.86 -9.76
N ASP A 267 16.70 -5.36 -8.67
CA ASP A 267 17.17 -5.17 -7.30
C ASP A 267 17.27 -6.52 -6.56
N LEU A 268 18.48 -6.88 -6.13
CA LEU A 268 18.76 -8.09 -5.37
C LEU A 268 19.38 -7.75 -4.02
N LYS A 269 18.67 -8.05 -2.92
CA LYS A 269 19.17 -7.90 -1.56
C LYS A 269 19.25 -9.25 -0.85
N LEU A 270 20.46 -9.62 -0.41
CA LEU A 270 20.74 -10.85 0.31
C LEU A 270 21.42 -10.53 1.64
N ASP A 271 20.72 -10.74 2.75
CA ASP A 271 21.24 -10.47 4.10
C ASP A 271 21.24 -11.77 4.91
N GLY A 272 22.43 -12.33 5.18
CA GLY A 272 22.60 -13.63 5.83
C GLY A 272 22.10 -14.83 5.00
N TRP A 273 21.76 -14.60 3.72
CA TRP A 273 21.00 -15.56 2.91
C TRP A 273 21.78 -16.40 1.90
N ILE A 274 23.10 -16.22 1.82
CA ILE A 274 23.90 -16.85 0.77
C ILE A 274 24.19 -18.31 1.19
N PRO A 275 23.68 -19.33 0.47
CA PRO A 275 23.91 -20.72 0.83
C PRO A 275 25.36 -21.13 0.55
N ASP A 276 25.70 -22.37 0.93
CA ASP A 276 27.01 -22.93 0.58
C ASP A 276 27.15 -23.22 -0.90
N CYS A 277 27.77 -22.31 -1.64
CA CYS A 277 27.98 -22.45 -3.07
C CYS A 277 29.20 -23.32 -3.45
N ALA A 278 30.03 -23.76 -2.50
CA ALA A 278 31.18 -24.63 -2.79
C ALA A 278 30.73 -25.96 -3.42
N VAL A 279 29.56 -26.47 -2.99
CA VAL A 279 28.97 -27.71 -3.52
C VAL A 279 28.70 -27.65 -5.03
N LEU A 280 28.50 -26.45 -5.58
CA LEU A 280 28.25 -26.25 -7.00
C LEU A 280 29.53 -26.20 -7.84
N GLN A 281 30.70 -26.00 -7.23
CA GLN A 281 31.98 -25.93 -7.95
C GLN A 281 32.50 -27.31 -8.34
N HIS A 282 32.15 -28.35 -7.57
CA HIS A 282 32.56 -29.72 -7.85
C HIS A 282 31.66 -30.43 -8.88
N GLU A 283 30.45 -29.92 -9.08
CA GLU A 283 29.53 -30.42 -10.09
C GLU A 283 29.92 -29.81 -11.44
N GLN A 284 30.74 -30.52 -12.22
CA GLN A 284 31.32 -30.11 -13.53
C GLN A 284 30.30 -29.78 -14.65
N GLN A 285 29.03 -29.49 -14.32
CA GLN A 285 28.00 -29.15 -15.29
C GLN A 285 28.00 -27.64 -15.57
N TYR A 286 28.34 -27.30 -16.82
CA TYR A 286 28.51 -25.98 -17.43
C TYR A 286 27.32 -24.99 -17.31
N GLU A 287 26.24 -25.36 -16.63
CA GLU A 287 25.07 -24.49 -16.48
C GLU A 287 25.10 -23.64 -15.21
N SER A 288 26.23 -23.53 -14.50
CA SER A 288 26.27 -22.97 -13.15
C SER A 288 26.02 -21.44 -13.09
N VAL A 289 26.30 -20.69 -14.16
CA VAL A 289 26.22 -19.22 -14.15
C VAL A 289 24.76 -18.72 -14.11
N VAL A 290 24.49 -17.78 -13.23
CA VAL A 290 23.23 -17.03 -13.09
C VAL A 290 23.37 -15.72 -13.83
N SER A 291 22.69 -15.60 -14.97
CA SER A 291 22.62 -14.35 -15.73
C SER A 291 21.49 -13.46 -15.20
N LEU A 292 21.83 -12.24 -14.77
CA LEU A 292 20.88 -11.22 -14.30
C LEU A 292 21.08 -9.93 -15.13
N PRO A 293 20.69 -9.92 -16.40
CA PRO A 293 21.07 -8.88 -17.37
C PRO A 293 20.44 -7.51 -17.10
N ARG A 294 19.41 -7.43 -16.25
CA ARG A 294 18.72 -6.19 -15.87
C ARG A 294 19.11 -5.67 -14.49
N LEU A 295 20.07 -6.31 -13.82
CA LEU A 295 20.39 -5.98 -12.44
C LEU A 295 20.97 -4.56 -12.35
N VAL A 296 20.29 -3.69 -11.63
CA VAL A 296 20.70 -2.31 -11.37
C VAL A 296 21.39 -2.22 -10.02
N ARG A 297 20.89 -2.94 -9.01
CA ARG A 297 21.42 -2.91 -7.65
C ARG A 297 21.55 -4.31 -7.07
N ILE A 298 22.71 -4.57 -6.46
CA ILE A 298 22.93 -5.76 -5.64
C ILE A 298 23.47 -5.35 -4.27
N THR A 299 22.82 -5.85 -3.22
CA THR A 299 23.24 -5.66 -1.83
C THR A 299 23.43 -7.03 -1.19
N MET A 300 24.64 -7.30 -0.70
CA MET A 300 24.97 -8.55 -0.03
C MET A 300 25.58 -8.30 1.33
N ARG A 301 24.98 -8.89 2.37
CA ARG A 301 25.52 -8.92 3.72
C ARG A 301 25.74 -10.36 4.15
N HIS A 302 27.00 -10.78 4.27
CA HIS A 302 27.36 -12.15 4.66
C HIS A 302 28.85 -12.27 4.98
N GLY A 303 29.29 -13.43 5.46
CA GLY A 303 30.70 -13.81 5.50
C GLY A 303 31.37 -13.74 4.11
N CYS A 304 32.63 -13.30 4.09
CA CYS A 304 33.38 -12.96 2.89
C CYS A 304 33.52 -14.15 1.93
N THR A 305 33.83 -15.34 2.47
CA THR A 305 33.97 -16.56 1.66
C THR A 305 32.67 -16.91 0.91
N ARG A 306 31.51 -16.75 1.54
CA ARG A 306 30.20 -17.01 0.93
C ARG A 306 29.90 -16.05 -0.20
N ILE A 307 30.16 -14.75 0.02
CA ILE A 307 29.97 -13.72 -1.00
C ILE A 307 30.81 -14.04 -2.23
N LEU A 308 32.10 -14.37 -2.08
CA LEU A 308 32.97 -14.67 -3.21
C LEU A 308 32.55 -15.93 -3.98
N GLN A 309 32.18 -17.00 -3.26
CA GLN A 309 31.69 -18.22 -3.89
C GLN A 309 30.43 -17.93 -4.73
N PHE A 310 29.48 -17.18 -4.18
CA PHE A 310 28.28 -16.79 -4.91
C PHE A 310 28.57 -15.83 -6.06
N TRP A 311 29.47 -14.87 -5.87
CA TRP A 311 29.89 -13.91 -6.89
C TRP A 311 30.45 -14.61 -8.14
N SER A 312 31.23 -15.68 -7.96
CA SER A 312 31.75 -16.48 -9.07
C SER A 312 30.68 -17.15 -9.94
N LEU A 313 29.44 -17.22 -9.44
CA LEU A 313 28.29 -17.77 -10.15
C LEU A 313 27.44 -16.69 -10.84
N LEU A 314 27.73 -15.40 -10.65
CA LEU A 314 26.92 -14.31 -11.18
C LEU A 314 27.49 -13.76 -12.49
N SER A 315 26.60 -13.51 -13.44
CA SER A 315 26.85 -12.67 -14.62
C SER A 315 25.90 -11.48 -14.55
N ILE A 316 26.46 -10.29 -14.32
CA ILE A 316 25.73 -9.04 -14.10
C ILE A 316 26.28 -7.93 -15.01
N PRO A 317 25.47 -6.91 -15.37
CA PRO A 317 25.96 -5.74 -16.09
C PRO A 317 27.07 -4.98 -15.36
N THR A 318 27.98 -4.37 -16.11
CA THR A 318 29.02 -3.48 -15.55
C THR A 318 28.43 -2.20 -14.94
N SER A 319 27.20 -1.84 -15.31
CA SER A 319 26.46 -0.72 -14.74
C SER A 319 25.81 -1.02 -13.38
N THR A 320 25.87 -2.27 -12.89
CA THR A 320 25.24 -2.65 -11.62
C THR A 320 25.94 -1.99 -10.43
N SER A 321 25.19 -1.32 -9.57
CA SER A 321 25.66 -0.81 -8.28
C SER A 321 25.79 -1.95 -7.27
N VAL A 322 26.98 -2.11 -6.69
CA VAL A 322 27.32 -3.22 -5.78
C VAL A 322 27.58 -2.70 -4.38
N ASP A 323 26.79 -3.16 -3.40
CA ASP A 323 26.97 -2.90 -1.96
C ASP A 323 27.27 -4.21 -1.22
N LEU A 324 28.46 -4.31 -0.63
CA LEU A 324 28.93 -5.50 0.08
C LEU A 324 29.21 -5.17 1.54
N GLN A 325 28.62 -5.94 2.45
CA GLN A 325 28.82 -5.84 3.89
C GLN A 325 29.29 -7.18 4.44
N PHE A 326 30.54 -7.22 4.93
CA PHE A 326 31.10 -8.45 5.51
C PHE A 326 30.72 -8.59 6.97
N THR A 327 30.25 -9.77 7.38
CA THR A 327 29.91 -10.06 8.78
C THR A 327 31.05 -10.72 9.57
N ASP A 328 32.11 -11.15 8.90
CA ASP A 328 33.27 -11.77 9.54
C ASP A 328 34.13 -10.69 10.23
N ASP A 329 34.80 -11.06 11.32
CA ASP A 329 35.69 -10.17 12.07
C ASP A 329 36.81 -9.61 11.15
N PRO A 330 36.99 -8.28 11.06
CA PRO A 330 37.96 -7.63 10.16
C PRO A 330 39.43 -7.91 10.49
N SER A 331 39.75 -8.78 11.46
CA SER A 331 41.11 -9.06 11.91
C SER A 331 42.06 -9.57 10.80
N ASN A 332 41.55 -10.00 9.63
CA ASN A 332 42.36 -10.34 8.44
C ASN A 332 42.14 -9.36 7.28
N LEU A 333 42.51 -8.09 7.46
CA LEU A 333 42.44 -7.05 6.43
C LEU A 333 43.22 -7.40 5.15
N GLN A 334 44.37 -8.10 5.27
CA GLN A 334 45.18 -8.49 4.12
C GLN A 334 44.44 -9.49 3.22
N GLY A 335 43.84 -10.53 3.82
CA GLY A 335 43.00 -11.46 3.08
C GLY A 335 41.77 -10.78 2.46
N LEU A 336 41.20 -9.77 3.12
CA LEU A 336 40.08 -8.99 2.58
C LEU A 336 40.51 -8.14 1.37
N LEU A 337 41.72 -7.57 1.39
CA LEU A 337 42.28 -6.84 0.26
C LEU A 337 42.52 -7.74 -0.95
N GLU A 338 43.15 -8.91 -0.78
CA GLU A 338 43.35 -9.88 -1.87
C GLU A 338 42.01 -10.34 -2.46
N LYS A 339 41.03 -10.62 -1.59
CA LYS A 339 39.66 -10.97 -1.98
C LYS A 339 38.89 -9.83 -2.66
N SER A 340 39.17 -8.58 -2.31
CA SER A 340 38.60 -7.42 -2.99
C SER A 340 39.19 -7.22 -4.40
N ARG A 341 40.45 -7.62 -4.61
CA ARG A 341 41.09 -7.58 -5.93
C ARG A 341 40.49 -8.60 -6.88
N THR A 342 40.14 -9.81 -6.39
CA THR A 342 39.38 -10.77 -7.20
C THR A 342 38.00 -10.26 -7.57
N LEU A 343 37.35 -9.43 -6.76
CA LEU A 343 36.11 -8.74 -7.15
C LEU A 343 36.35 -7.66 -8.21
N ARG A 344 37.40 -6.85 -8.08
CA ARG A 344 37.73 -5.78 -9.05
C ARG A 344 38.12 -6.28 -10.43
N ALA A 345 38.73 -7.47 -10.52
CA ALA A 345 39.07 -8.09 -11.81
C ALA A 345 37.83 -8.28 -12.71
N PHE A 346 36.62 -8.36 -12.14
CA PHE A 346 35.37 -8.50 -12.88
C PHE A 346 34.67 -7.18 -13.22
N ILE A 347 35.04 -6.06 -12.58
CA ILE A 347 34.39 -4.76 -12.79
C ILE A 347 35.07 -3.97 -13.93
N TRP A 348 36.31 -4.32 -14.30
CA TRP A 348 37.15 -3.52 -15.21
C TRP A 348 37.50 -4.17 -16.56
N THR A 349 37.06 -5.40 -16.84
CA THR A 349 37.27 -6.02 -18.16
C THR A 349 36.01 -5.88 -19.02
N GLY A 350 35.84 -4.71 -19.62
CA GLY A 350 34.78 -4.38 -20.57
C GLY A 350 35.08 -3.09 -21.29
#